data_AF-A0A7K0ZJC4-F1
#
_entry.id   AF-A0A7K0ZJC4-F1
#
_cell.length_a   1.000
_cell.length_b   1.000
_cell.length_c   1.000
_cell.angle_alpha   90.00
_cell.angle_beta   90.00
_cell.angle_gamma   90.00
#
_symmetry.space_group_name_H-M   'P 1'
#
loop_
_entity.id
_entity.type
_entity.pdbx_description
1 polymer ?
#
loop_
_entity_poly.entity_id
_entity_poly.type
_entity_poly.pdbx_seq_one_letter_code
_entity_poly.pdbx_strand_id
1 'polypeptide(L)' 'MKTESEQVLTSAEQQAATIDELGRYEYGWHDADSAGAIAKRGLSEEVVRNISALKNEPEWMLDLRLKGLRLFGKKPMPTW' A
#
# COMPACT_ATOMS: atom_id res chain seq x y z
N MET A 1 -10.31 -33.51 -42.46
CA MET A 1 -9.80 -34.05 -41.18
C MET A 1 -9.07 -32.89 -40.50
N LYS A 2 -9.66 -32.30 -39.45
CA LYS A 2 -9.11 -31.09 -38.82
C LYS A 2 -7.99 -31.48 -37.86
N THR A 3 -6.80 -30.94 -38.08
CA THR A 3 -5.66 -30.99 -37.16
C THR A 3 -5.89 -30.02 -36.01
N GLU A 4 -5.97 -30.55 -34.79
CA GLU A 4 -5.97 -29.75 -33.56
C GLU A 4 -4.52 -29.31 -33.27
N SER A 5 -4.30 -28.00 -33.30
CA SER A 5 -3.01 -27.38 -32.97
C SER A 5 -2.88 -27.29 -31.45
N GLU A 6 -2.03 -28.12 -30.87
CA GLU A 6 -1.64 -28.05 -29.46
C GLU A 6 -0.75 -26.81 -29.25
N GLN A 7 -1.27 -25.80 -28.54
CA GLN A 7 -0.54 -24.57 -28.28
C GLN A 7 0.40 -24.77 -27.10
N VAL A 8 1.70 -24.86 -27.38
CA VAL A 8 2.76 -24.90 -26.37
C VAL A 8 2.96 -23.49 -25.83
N LEU A 9 2.73 -23.31 -24.53
CA LEU A 9 2.96 -22.02 -23.84
C LEU A 9 4.43 -21.60 -23.96
N THR A 10 4.65 -20.32 -24.22
CA THR A 10 5.97 -19.72 -24.29
C THR A 10 6.61 -19.66 -22.90
N SER A 11 7.95 -19.54 -22.85
CA SER A 11 8.69 -19.44 -21.59
C SER A 11 8.23 -18.26 -20.72
N ALA A 12 7.80 -17.14 -21.32
CA ALA A 12 7.28 -15.99 -20.60
C ALA A 12 5.90 -16.26 -19.97
N GLU A 13 5.03 -17.00 -20.67
CA GLU A 13 3.73 -17.41 -20.15
C GLU A 13 3.88 -18.43 -19.01
N GLN A 14 4.83 -19.36 -19.14
CA GLN A 14 5.19 -20.30 -18.09
C GLN A 14 5.73 -19.56 -16.84
N GLN A 15 6.61 -18.57 -17.02
CA GLN A 15 7.10 -17.74 -15.92
C GLN A 15 5.98 -16.95 -15.24
N ALA A 16 5.06 -16.35 -16.01
CA ALA A 16 3.91 -15.64 -15.45
C ALA A 16 2.99 -16.56 -14.66
N ALA A 17 2.74 -17.78 -15.14
CA ALA A 17 1.96 -18.79 -14.45
C ALA A 17 2.61 -19.23 -13.12
N THR A 18 3.92 -19.44 -13.11
CA THR A 18 4.66 -19.78 -11.87
C THR A 18 4.62 -18.63 -10.85
N ILE A 19 4.74 -17.37 -11.29
CA ILE A 19 4.62 -16.21 -10.40
C ILE A 19 3.23 -16.10 -9.78
N ASP A 20 2.18 -16.35 -10.57
CA ASP A 20 0.79 -16.36 -10.10
C ASP A 20 0.55 -17.50 -9.09
N GLU A 21 1.11 -18.69 -9.31
CA GLU A 21 1.04 -19.83 -8.38
C GLU A 21 1.74 -19.53 -7.04
N LEU A 22 2.92 -18.91 -7.09
CA LEU A 22 3.66 -18.48 -5.87
C LEU A 22 2.92 -17.36 -5.11
N GLY A 23 2.17 -16.52 -5.82
CA GLY A 23 1.34 -15.48 -5.22
C GLY A 23 0.12 -16.03 -4.47
N ARG A 24 -0.43 -17.19 -4.87
CA ARG A 24 -1.60 -17.82 -4.25
C ARG A 24 -1.23 -18.76 -3.11
N TYR A 25 -0.31 -18.33 -2.24
CA TYR A 25 0.03 -19.09 -1.06
C TYR A 25 -1.12 -19.05 -0.05
N GLU A 26 -1.69 -20.22 0.28
CA GLU A 26 -2.85 -20.41 1.17
C GLU A 26 -2.66 -19.81 2.58
N TYR A 27 -1.40 -19.74 3.04
CA TYR A 27 -1.03 -19.13 4.33
C TYR A 27 -0.31 -17.79 4.14
N GLY A 28 -0.41 -17.19 2.95
CA GLY A 28 0.14 -15.89 2.63
C GLY A 28 -0.70 -14.74 3.18
N TRP A 29 -0.06 -13.61 3.45
CA TRP A 29 -0.74 -12.38 3.83
C TRP A 29 -1.30 -11.70 2.58
N HIS A 30 -2.62 -11.63 2.46
CA HIS A 30 -3.34 -11.07 1.29
C HIS A 30 -4.29 -9.93 1.67
N ASP A 31 -3.99 -9.21 2.75
CA ASP A 31 -4.83 -8.10 3.19
C ASP A 31 -4.87 -7.01 2.11
N ALA A 32 -6.09 -6.53 1.82
CA ALA A 32 -6.27 -5.47 0.85
C ALA A 32 -5.65 -4.15 1.35
N ASP A 33 -4.68 -3.61 0.62
CA ASP A 33 -4.04 -2.33 0.94
C ASP A 33 -4.85 -1.12 0.43
N SER A 34 -6.09 -1.02 0.89
CA SER A 34 -6.97 0.10 0.55
C SER A 34 -6.43 1.45 1.06
N ALA A 35 -5.73 1.44 2.21
CA ALA A 35 -5.16 2.62 2.82
C ALA A 35 -3.95 3.15 2.05
N GLY A 36 -3.05 2.26 1.60
CA GLY A 36 -1.91 2.61 0.75
C GLY A 36 -2.35 3.12 -0.62
N ALA A 37 -3.40 2.54 -1.20
CA ALA A 37 -3.93 2.96 -2.50
C ALA A 37 -4.41 4.42 -2.54
N ILE A 38 -4.93 4.95 -1.42
CA ILE A 38 -5.44 6.34 -1.33
C ILE A 38 -4.42 7.32 -0.72
N ALA A 39 -3.26 6.83 -0.28
CA ALA A 39 -2.29 7.65 0.43
C ALA A 39 -1.65 8.69 -0.48
N LYS A 40 -1.70 9.97 -0.08
CA LYS A 40 -0.96 11.05 -0.74
C LYS A 40 0.52 11.00 -0.34
N ARG A 41 1.42 11.30 -1.28
CA ARG A 41 2.86 11.41 -1.01
C ARG A 41 3.19 12.64 -0.15
N GLY A 42 4.17 12.48 0.73
CA GLY A 42 4.70 13.55 1.57
C GLY A 42 3.95 13.71 2.90
N LEU A 43 4.52 14.52 3.80
CA LEU A 43 3.95 14.83 5.11
C LEU A 43 3.53 16.30 5.15
N SER A 44 2.22 16.54 5.25
CA SER A 44 1.64 17.89 5.34
C SER A 44 0.42 17.89 6.27
N GLU A 45 -0.05 19.07 6.67
CA GLU A 45 -1.26 19.19 7.50
C GLU A 45 -2.50 18.62 6.80
N GLU A 46 -2.60 18.80 5.48
CA GLU A 46 -3.71 18.25 4.67
C GLU A 46 -3.75 16.72 4.75
N VAL A 47 -2.58 16.07 4.65
CA VAL A 47 -2.46 14.61 4.78
C VAL A 47 -2.89 14.15 6.17
N VAL A 48 -2.47 14.85 7.22
CA VAL A 48 -2.86 14.52 8.60
C VAL A 48 -4.36 14.66 8.82
N ARG A 49 -4.98 15.73 8.31
CA ARG A 49 -6.43 15.95 8.38
C ARG A 49 -7.21 14.89 7.62
N ASN A 50 -6.75 14.53 6.41
CA ASN A 50 -7.35 13.47 5.62
C ASN A 50 -7.33 12.12 6.36
N ILE A 51 -6.17 11.73 6.91
CA ILE A 51 -6.03 10.49 7.69
C ILE A 51 -6.98 10.49 8.89
N SER A 52 -7.06 11.61 9.63
CA SER A 52 -7.92 11.73 10.80
C SER A 52 -9.40 11.56 10.44
N ALA A 53 -9.84 12.16 9.33
CA ALA A 53 -11.19 12.02 8.79
C ALA A 53 -11.50 10.58 8.34
N LEU A 54 -10.59 9.95 7.60
CA LEU A 54 -10.73 8.55 7.16
C LEU A 54 -10.87 7.58 8.33
N LYS A 55 -10.23 7.89 9.46
CA LYS A 55 -10.28 7.08 10.69
C LYS A 55 -11.40 7.50 11.65
N ASN A 56 -12.22 8.48 11.26
CA ASN A 56 -13.32 9.04 12.05
C ASN A 56 -12.89 9.40 13.48
N GLU A 57 -11.73 10.06 13.60
CA GLU A 57 -11.15 10.40 14.89
C GLU A 57 -11.86 11.61 15.53
N PRO A 58 -11.96 11.65 16.88
CA PRO A 58 -12.48 12.83 17.57
C PRO A 58 -11.50 14.02 17.47
N GLU A 59 -12.00 15.25 17.61
CA GLU A 59 -11.22 16.49 17.40
C GLU A 59 -9.92 16.54 18.23
N TRP A 60 -9.96 16.07 19.48
CA TRP A 60 -8.78 16.09 20.36
C TRP A 60 -7.63 15.22 19.83
N MET A 61 -7.93 14.17 19.06
CA MET A 61 -6.92 13.34 18.39
C MET A 61 -6.32 14.06 17.19
N LEU A 62 -7.15 14.76 16.42
CA LEU A 62 -6.66 15.59 15.31
C LEU A 62 -5.71 16.67 15.84
N ASP A 63 -6.07 17.36 16.91
CA ASP A 63 -5.23 18.36 17.56
C ASP A 63 -3.89 17.80 18.04
N LEU A 64 -3.92 16.59 18.62
CA LEU A 64 -2.71 15.90 19.05
C LEU A 64 -1.80 15.56 17.86
N ARG A 65 -2.37 15.07 16.76
CA ARG A 65 -1.61 14.77 15.53
C ARG A 65 -0.98 16.03 14.93
N LEU A 66 -1.74 17.12 14.84
CA LEU A 66 -1.24 18.40 14.33
C LEU A 66 -0.15 18.98 15.24
N LYS A 67 -0.27 18.82 16.56
CA LYS A 67 0.80 19.16 17.50
C LYS A 67 2.06 18.33 17.25
N GLY A 68 1.91 17.03 17.00
CA GLY A 68 3.00 16.13 16.63
C GLY A 68 3.73 16.58 15.36
N LEU A 69 2.98 16.91 14.30
CA LEU A 69 3.53 17.42 13.04
C LEU A 69 4.34 18.72 13.24
N ARG A 70 3.81 19.67 14.01
CA ARG A 70 4.53 20.92 14.34
C ARG A 70 5.82 20.65 15.12
N LEU A 71 5.82 19.67 16.03
CA LEU A 71 7.02 19.32 16.79
C LEU A 71 8.06 18.60 15.93
N PHE A 72 7.61 17.73 15.02
CA PHE A 72 8.46 17.06 14.06
C PHE A 72 9.24 18.06 13.20
N GLY A 73 8.54 19.03 12.60
CA GLY A 73 9.18 20.07 11.77
C GLY A 73 10.15 20.99 12.53
N LYS A 74 10.06 21.06 13.86
CA LYS A 74 10.98 21.85 14.71
C LYS A 74 12.23 21.08 15.13
N LYS A 75 12.20 19.75 15.05
CA LYS A 75 13.30 18.91 15.52
C LYS A 75 14.23 18.62 14.34
N PRO A 76 15.57 18.80 14.50
CA PRO A 76 16.50 18.33 13.49
C PRO A 76 16.47 16.81 13.43
N MET A 77 16.76 16.25 12.25
CA MET A 77 16.94 14.81 12.11
C MET A 77 18.17 14.37 12.93
N PRO A 78 18.05 13.28 13.71
CA PRO A 78 19.18 12.75 14.46
C PRO A 78 20.30 12.28 13.53
N THR A 79 21.54 12.35 14.02
CA THR A 79 22.76 12.02 13.25
C THR A 79 23.52 10.80 13.79
N TRP A 80 22.88 10.01 14.65
CA TRP A 80 23.49 8.82 15.28
C TRP A 80 23.34 7.57 14.42
#